data_AF-A0A2A3LNG5-F1
#
_entry.id   AF-A0A2A3LNG5-F1
#
_cell.length_a   1.000
_cell.length_b   1.000
_cell.length_c   1.000
_cell.angle_alpha   90.00
_cell.angle_beta   90.00
_cell.angle_gamma   90.00
#
_symmetry.space_group_name_H-M   'P 1'
#
loop_
_entity.id
_entity.type
_entity.pdbx_description
1 polymer ?
#
loop_
_entity_poly.entity_id
_entity_poly.type
_entity_poly.pdbx_seq_one_letter_code
_entity_poly.pdbx_strand_id
1 'polypeptide(L)'
;MACAAAQVNATRDYLAQMDTDGDGRVSLAEYQAWMGYAFDRMDRNGDGVLTADELPGGKGGPVTRAQYMARLAATFNRQDTNRDGYLDVRELAAPPQR
;
A
#
# COMPACT_ATOMS: atom_id res chain seq x y z
N MET A 1 23.99 14.63 -8.75
CA MET A 1 23.90 13.25 -8.25
C MET A 1 23.75 13.29 -6.73
N ALA A 2 22.52 13.26 -6.20
CA ALA A 2 22.20 13.02 -4.78
C ALA A 2 20.69 13.20 -4.57
N CYS A 3 19.86 12.19 -4.92
CA CYS A 3 18.45 12.13 -4.50
C CYS A 3 17.91 10.69 -4.36
N ALA A 4 18.62 9.65 -4.80
CA ALA A 4 18.12 8.27 -4.75
C ALA A 4 18.31 7.58 -3.38
N ALA A 5 19.33 7.94 -2.59
CA ALA A 5 19.67 7.20 -1.37
C ALA A 5 18.76 7.51 -0.16
N ALA A 6 18.21 8.72 -0.06
CA ALA A 6 17.31 9.11 1.03
C ALA A 6 15.92 8.46 0.89
N GLN A 7 15.45 8.31 -0.36
CA GLN A 7 14.20 7.62 -0.65
C GLN A 7 14.30 6.13 -0.30
N VAL A 8 15.44 5.48 -0.59
CA VAL A 8 15.65 4.04 -0.36
C VAL A 8 15.62 3.66 1.13
N ASN A 9 16.15 4.49 2.03
CA ASN A 9 16.08 4.20 3.48
C ASN A 9 14.66 4.38 4.02
N ALA A 10 13.98 5.48 3.66
CA ALA A 10 12.59 5.68 4.08
C ALA A 10 11.65 4.60 3.52
N THR A 11 11.85 4.19 2.26
CA THR A 11 11.11 3.07 1.67
C THR A 11 11.45 1.75 2.35
N ARG A 12 12.71 1.49 2.73
CA ARG A 12 13.08 0.29 3.48
C ARG A 12 12.48 0.23 4.87
N ASP A 13 12.50 1.32 5.63
CA ASP A 13 11.85 1.38 6.95
C ASP A 13 10.34 1.16 6.85
N TYR A 14 9.72 1.79 5.85
CA TYR A 14 8.30 1.61 5.58
C TYR A 14 7.96 0.19 5.11
N LEU A 15 8.83 -0.41 4.31
CA LEU A 15 8.67 -1.78 3.84
C LEU A 15 8.89 -2.77 4.99
N ALA A 16 9.89 -2.55 5.85
CA ALA A 16 10.14 -3.34 7.06
C ALA A 16 9.00 -3.26 8.09
N GLN A 17 8.15 -2.24 8.03
CA GLN A 17 6.92 -2.18 8.83
C GLN A 17 5.78 -3.04 8.26
N MET A 18 5.82 -3.41 6.98
CA MET A 18 4.83 -4.29 6.35
C MET A 18 5.32 -5.74 6.24
N ASP A 19 6.60 -5.88 5.94
CA ASP A 19 7.36 -7.12 5.85
C ASP A 19 7.40 -7.77 7.23
N THR A 20 6.54 -8.77 7.41
CA THR A 20 6.34 -9.45 8.69
C THR A 20 7.26 -10.67 8.79
N ASP A 21 7.64 -11.25 7.66
CA ASP A 21 8.53 -12.41 7.60
C ASP A 21 10.03 -12.05 7.49
N GLY A 22 10.34 -10.79 7.19
CA GLY A 22 11.69 -10.22 7.14
C GLY A 22 12.46 -10.57 5.88
N ASP A 23 11.77 -10.91 4.78
CA ASP A 23 12.41 -11.33 3.53
C ASP A 23 12.87 -10.15 2.64
N GLY A 24 12.55 -8.92 3.03
CA GLY A 24 12.88 -7.69 2.33
C GLY A 24 11.92 -7.33 1.20
N ARG A 25 10.75 -7.99 1.13
CA ARG A 25 9.68 -7.81 0.15
C ARG A 25 8.34 -7.77 0.89
N VAL A 26 7.26 -7.48 0.17
CA VAL A 26 5.90 -7.56 0.71
C VAL A 26 5.07 -8.47 -0.17
N SER A 27 4.64 -9.59 0.39
CA SER A 27 3.72 -10.51 -0.27
C SER A 27 2.31 -9.91 -0.38
N LEU A 28 1.49 -10.44 -1.30
CA LEU A 28 0.08 -10.05 -1.39
C LEU A 28 -0.67 -10.23 -0.04
N ALA A 29 -0.33 -11.26 0.73
CA ALA A 29 -0.96 -11.53 2.02
C ALA A 29 -0.58 -10.46 3.07
N GLU A 30 0.69 -10.10 3.16
CA GLU A 30 1.17 -9.03 4.04
C GLU A 30 0.62 -7.68 3.62
N TYR A 31 0.59 -7.42 2.31
CA TYR A 31 -0.01 -6.21 1.78
C TYR A 31 -1.49 -6.11 2.16
N GLN A 32 -2.27 -7.19 2.01
CA GLN A 32 -3.67 -7.23 2.42
C GLN A 32 -3.86 -7.06 3.93
N ALA A 33 -3.00 -7.67 4.75
CA ALA A 33 -3.05 -7.54 6.20
C ALA A 33 -2.76 -6.10 6.64
N TRP A 34 -1.68 -5.51 6.12
CA TRP A 34 -1.27 -4.15 6.41
C TRP A 34 -2.31 -3.13 5.93
N MET A 35 -2.85 -3.33 4.72
CA MET A 35 -3.92 -2.53 4.16
C MET A 35 -5.23 -2.67 4.93
N GLY A 36 -5.55 -3.86 5.41
CA GLY A 36 -6.69 -4.08 6.31
C GLY A 36 -6.55 -3.27 7.58
N TYR A 37 -5.36 -3.30 8.21
CA TYR A 37 -5.08 -2.51 9.40
C TYR A 37 -5.12 -0.99 9.12
N ALA A 38 -4.55 -0.54 8.00
CA ALA A 38 -4.57 0.86 7.60
C ALA A 38 -6.00 1.34 7.31
N PHE A 39 -6.83 0.50 6.67
CA PHE A 39 -8.24 0.77 6.42
C PHE A 39 -9.00 0.92 7.74
N ASP A 40 -8.86 -0.02 8.67
CA ASP A 40 -9.51 0.00 9.99
C ASP A 40 -9.12 1.24 10.80
N ARG A 41 -7.89 1.73 10.64
CA ARG A 41 -7.43 2.99 11.27
C ARG A 41 -7.99 4.25 10.63
N MET A 42 -8.35 4.21 9.35
CA MET A 42 -8.98 5.33 8.65
C MET A 42 -10.50 5.33 8.82
N ASP A 43 -11.10 4.13 8.88
CA ASP A 43 -12.51 3.88 9.13
C ASP A 43 -12.84 4.13 10.60
N ARG A 44 -13.05 5.41 10.94
CA ARG A 44 -13.31 5.83 12.32
C ARG A 44 -14.70 5.41 12.77
N ASN A 45 -15.62 5.26 11.83
CA ASN A 45 -17.00 4.92 12.12
C ASN A 45 -17.24 3.39 12.18
N GLY A 46 -16.33 2.59 11.62
CA GLY A 46 -16.35 1.13 11.64
C GLY A 46 -17.38 0.49 10.70
N ASP A 47 -17.82 1.19 9.65
CA ASP A 47 -18.85 0.73 8.72
C ASP A 47 -18.30 -0.08 7.54
N GLY A 48 -16.98 -0.21 7.44
CA GLY A 48 -16.30 -0.91 6.35
C GLY A 48 -16.22 -0.08 5.05
N VAL A 49 -16.42 1.23 5.12
CA VAL A 49 -16.44 2.17 3.99
C VAL A 49 -15.72 3.47 4.34
N LEU A 50 -14.60 3.74 3.67
CA LEU A 50 -13.93 5.03 3.80
C LEU A 50 -14.71 6.10 3.07
N THR A 51 -15.34 6.98 3.83
CA THR A 51 -16.04 8.15 3.29
C THR A 51 -15.07 9.30 3.02
N ALA A 52 -15.55 10.35 2.33
CA ALA A 52 -14.73 11.52 2.03
C ALA A 52 -14.12 12.16 3.29
N ASP A 53 -14.84 12.12 4.41
CA ASP A 53 -14.43 12.69 5.69
C ASP A 53 -13.30 11.88 6.35
N GLU A 54 -13.25 10.58 6.09
CA GLU A 54 -12.25 9.65 6.64
C GLU A 54 -10.98 9.58 5.81
N LEU A 55 -11.06 9.96 4.52
CA LEU A 55 -9.92 10.01 3.64
C LEU A 55 -9.04 11.25 3.93
N PRO A 56 -7.71 11.09 3.96
CA PRO A 56 -6.80 12.22 4.14
C PRO A 56 -6.95 13.20 2.98
N GLY A 57 -7.53 14.37 3.28
CA GLY A 57 -7.75 15.45 2.32
C GLY A 57 -9.20 15.71 1.93
N GLY A 58 -10.18 14.98 2.47
CA GLY A 58 -11.60 15.33 2.29
C GLY A 58 -12.14 15.12 0.88
N LYS A 59 -11.36 14.49 -0.01
CA LYS A 59 -11.61 14.44 -1.46
C LYS A 59 -11.64 12.99 -1.93
N GLY A 60 -12.84 12.50 -2.26
CA GLY A 60 -13.06 11.15 -2.79
C GLY A 60 -14.51 10.72 -2.60
N GLY A 61 -14.98 9.77 -3.42
CA GLY A 61 -16.24 9.08 -3.15
C GLY A 61 -16.05 7.97 -2.10
N PRO A 62 -17.14 7.46 -1.50
CA PRO A 62 -17.06 6.36 -0.53
C PRO A 62 -16.39 5.14 -1.17
N VAL A 63 -15.33 4.64 -0.52
CA VAL A 63 -14.59 3.45 -0.95
C VAL A 63 -14.86 2.33 0.03
N THR A 64 -15.63 1.34 -0.40
CA THR A 64 -15.89 0.15 0.42
C THR A 64 -14.64 -0.70 0.56
N ARG A 65 -14.53 -1.49 1.62
CA ARG A 65 -13.43 -2.45 1.81
C ARG A 65 -13.20 -3.34 0.59
N ALA A 66 -14.28 -3.84 -0.03
CA ALA A 66 -14.17 -4.65 -1.25
C ALA A 66 -13.56 -3.87 -2.43
N GLN A 67 -13.99 -2.62 -2.62
CA GLN A 67 -13.47 -1.76 -3.67
C GLN A 67 -12.02 -1.34 -3.41
N TYR A 68 -11.67 -1.12 -2.14
CA TYR A 68 -10.32 -0.86 -1.69
C TYR A 68 -9.42 -2.06 -2.00
N MET A 69 -9.80 -3.27 -1.59
CA MET A 69 -9.06 -4.50 -1.90
C MET A 69 -8.90 -4.74 -3.40
N ALA A 70 -9.93 -4.46 -4.20
CA ALA A 70 -9.85 -4.57 -5.66
C ALA A 70 -8.86 -3.57 -6.25
N ARG A 71 -8.86 -2.32 -5.77
CA ARG A 71 -7.89 -1.29 -6.19
C ARG A 71 -6.47 -1.66 -5.77
N LEU A 72 -6.31 -2.21 -4.57
CA LEU A 72 -5.02 -2.66 -4.06
C LEU A 72 -4.45 -3.80 -4.88
N ALA A 73 -5.26 -4.81 -5.20
CA ALA A 73 -4.83 -5.90 -6.07
C ALA A 73 -4.45 -5.37 -7.47
N ALA A 74 -5.21 -4.40 -8.01
CA ALA A 74 -4.89 -3.79 -9.29
C ALA A 74 -3.60 -2.96 -9.25
N THR A 75 -3.36 -2.21 -8.17
CA THR A 75 -2.12 -1.43 -7.96
C THR A 75 -0.93 -2.35 -7.74
N PHE A 76 -1.10 -3.39 -6.92
CA PHE A 76 -0.11 -4.43 -6.66
C PHE A 76 0.34 -5.06 -7.97
N ASN A 77 -0.60 -5.55 -8.79
CA ASN A 77 -0.28 -6.14 -10.11
C ASN A 77 0.36 -5.15 -11.09
N ARG A 78 0.20 -3.84 -10.90
CA ARG A 78 0.89 -2.82 -11.72
C ARG A 78 2.31 -2.56 -11.23
N GLN A 79 2.55 -2.65 -9.92
CA GLN A 79 3.87 -2.45 -9.33
C GLN A 79 4.73 -3.70 -9.45
N ASP A 80 4.13 -4.88 -9.31
CA ASP A 80 4.71 -6.21 -9.51
C ASP A 80 5.01 -6.40 -11.01
N THR A 81 6.16 -5.87 -11.41
CA THR A 81 6.59 -5.81 -12.81
C THR A 81 7.18 -7.15 -13.22
N ASN A 82 7.87 -7.81 -12.28
CA ASN A 82 8.47 -9.11 -12.48
C ASN A 82 7.44 -10.26 -12.39
N ARG A 83 6.22 -9.98 -11.90
CA ARG A 83 5.10 -10.92 -11.70
C ARG A 83 5.47 -12.09 -10.81
N ASP A 84 6.27 -11.83 -9.80
CA ASP A 84 6.69 -12.85 -8.84
C ASP A 84 5.71 -13.02 -7.67
N GLY A 85 4.71 -12.13 -7.57
CA GLY A 85 3.71 -12.15 -6.51
C GLY A 85 4.14 -11.42 -5.23
N TYR A 86 5.22 -10.64 -5.28
CA TYR A 86 5.76 -9.81 -4.20
C TYR A 86 6.04 -8.40 -4.71
N LEU A 87 6.07 -7.42 -3.80
CA LEU A 87 6.57 -6.08 -4.08
C LEU A 87 7.87 -5.86 -3.34
N ASP A 88 8.95 -5.69 -4.09
CA ASP A 88 10.23 -5.30 -3.50
C ASP A 88 10.36 -3.78 -3.31
N VAL A 89 11.38 -3.35 -2.55
CA VAL A 89 11.66 -1.92 -2.27
C VAL A 89 11.69 -1.07 -3.54
N ARG A 90 12.13 -1.63 -4.68
CA ARG A 90 12.26 -0.87 -5.93
C ARG A 90 10.91 -0.70 -6.60
N GLU A 91 10.08 -1.74 -6.57
CA GLU A 91 8.72 -1.72 -7.12
C GLU A 91 7.78 -0.86 -6.26
N LEU A 92 7.97 -0.86 -4.94
CA LEU A 92 7.22 -0.02 -4.01
C LEU A 92 7.64 1.46 -4.06
N ALA A 93 8.92 1.74 -4.35
CA ALA A 93 9.44 3.09 -4.57
C ALA A 93 9.12 3.66 -5.97
N ALA A 94 8.69 2.83 -6.91
CA ALA A 94 8.37 3.28 -8.26
C ALA A 94 7.11 4.17 -8.22
N PRO A 95 7.17 5.42 -8.74
CA PRO A 95 5.98 6.26 -8.85
C PRO A 95 4.96 5.57 -9.75
N PRO A 96 3.65 5.67 -9.46
CA PRO A 96 2.61 5.07 -10.28
C PRO A 96 2.77 5.56 -11.72
N GLN A 97 3.15 4.67 -12.62
CA GLN A 97 3.31 4.99 -14.03
C GLN A 97 1.91 5.33 -14.57
N ARG A 98 1.76 6.57 -15.06
CA ARG A 98 0.51 7.11 -15.62
C ARG A 98 0.11 6.37 -16.89
#